data_AF-A0A925P6L0-F1
#
_entry.id   AF-A0A925P6L0-F1
#
_cell.length_a   1.000
_cell.length_b   1.000
_cell.length_c   1.000
_cell.angle_alpha   90.00
_cell.angle_beta   90.00
_cell.angle_gamma   90.00
#
_symmetry.space_group_name_H-M   'P 1'
#
loop_
_entity.id
_entity.type
_entity.pdbx_description
1 polymer ?
#
loop_
_entity_poly.entity_id
_entity_poly.type
_entity_poly.pdbx_seq_one_letter_code
_entity_poly.pdbx_strand_id
1 'polypeptide(L)'
;MINYSAPDLTQHPPRSPRVKLGGFVHLPRLLDKARASLAGKLGEFVFPCPLDQRFFAFVGFTADALLAEVASGRSDTEMLAWVLANASPSRQSWEITAWSDYLTALSPGDVKRHAMFAEHIQNLGPGREDIVTYFDRLDLDDYASYGGKG
;
A
#
# COMPACT_ATOMS: atom_id res chain seq x y z
N MET A 1 -15.17 8.70 -12.19
CA MET A 1 -13.83 9.08 -11.67
C MET A 1 -13.75 8.61 -10.23
N ILE A 2 -12.67 7.96 -9.81
CA ILE A 2 -12.53 7.43 -8.44
C ILE A 2 -12.38 8.60 -7.46
N ASN A 3 -13.09 8.56 -6.34
CA ASN A 3 -12.97 9.56 -5.28
C ASN A 3 -11.99 9.09 -4.18
N TYR A 4 -10.74 9.56 -4.21
CA TYR A 4 -9.72 9.16 -3.24
C TYR A 4 -9.81 9.86 -1.87
N SER A 5 -10.70 10.85 -1.69
CA SER A 5 -10.96 11.42 -0.36
C SER A 5 -11.93 10.55 0.46
N ALA A 6 -12.75 9.75 -0.21
CA ALA A 6 -13.64 8.76 0.40
C ALA A 6 -13.78 7.54 -0.53
N PRO A 7 -12.72 6.72 -0.68
CA PRO A 7 -12.72 5.60 -1.61
C PRO A 7 -13.64 4.48 -1.13
N ASP A 8 -14.36 3.85 -2.07
CA ASP A 8 -15.12 2.62 -1.82
C ASP A 8 -14.38 1.45 -2.45
N LEU A 9 -13.56 0.76 -1.64
CA LEU A 9 -12.70 -0.32 -2.11
C LEU A 9 -13.47 -1.61 -2.40
N THR A 10 -14.80 -1.63 -2.19
CA THR A 10 -15.65 -2.70 -2.73
C THR A 10 -15.87 -2.58 -4.23
N GLN A 11 -15.60 -1.41 -4.82
CA GLN A 11 -15.90 -1.09 -6.22
C GLN A 11 -14.65 -0.88 -7.09
N HIS A 12 -13.51 -0.58 -6.48
CA HIS A 12 -12.24 -0.37 -7.19
C HIS A 12 -11.05 -0.70 -6.27
N PRO A 13 -9.87 -1.01 -6.82
CA PRO A 13 -8.69 -1.19 -5.99
C PRO A 13 -8.20 0.16 -5.44
N PRO A 14 -7.48 0.19 -4.31
CA PRO A 14 -6.76 1.38 -3.89
C PRO A 14 -5.64 1.66 -4.91
N ARG A 15 -5.01 2.84 -4.83
CA ARG A 15 -3.92 3.18 -5.76
C ARG A 15 -2.82 2.12 -5.76
N SER A 16 -2.17 1.97 -6.92
CA SER A 16 -1.03 1.06 -7.06
C SER A 16 0.00 1.35 -5.95
N PRO A 17 0.61 0.31 -5.35
CA PRO A 17 1.66 0.51 -4.35
C PRO A 17 2.86 1.29 -4.90
N ARG A 18 3.00 1.43 -6.23
CA ARG A 18 4.06 2.22 -6.90
C ARG A 18 3.79 3.72 -6.93
N VAL A 19 2.55 4.17 -6.70
CA VAL A 19 2.24 5.60 -6.66
C VAL A 19 2.99 6.23 -5.50
N LYS A 20 3.70 7.32 -5.78
CA LYS A 20 4.51 8.04 -4.79
C LYS A 20 3.80 9.28 -4.28
N LEU A 21 3.96 9.56 -3.00
CA LEU A 21 3.58 10.82 -2.37
C LEU A 21 4.74 11.28 -1.47
N GLY A 22 5.35 12.42 -1.81
CA GLY A 22 6.54 12.91 -1.09
C GLY A 22 7.73 11.94 -1.14
N GLY A 23 7.84 11.15 -2.20
CA GLY A 23 8.86 10.11 -2.36
C GLY A 23 8.47 8.74 -1.82
N PHE A 24 7.53 8.67 -0.87
CA PHE A 24 7.05 7.39 -0.31
C PHE A 24 6.19 6.63 -1.33
N VAL A 25 6.66 5.47 -1.75
CA VAL A 25 5.78 4.43 -2.33
C VAL A 25 4.83 3.91 -1.25
N HIS A 26 3.76 3.25 -1.66
CA HIS A 26 2.74 2.63 -0.80
C HIS A 26 1.92 3.58 0.08
N LEU A 27 2.42 4.78 0.41
CA LEU A 27 1.68 5.78 1.22
C LEU A 27 0.31 6.13 0.62
N PRO A 28 0.17 6.45 -0.69
CA PRO A 28 -1.15 6.67 -1.30
C PRO A 28 -2.12 5.50 -1.10
N ARG A 29 -1.65 4.27 -1.34
CA ARG A 29 -2.43 3.04 -1.15
C ARG A 29 -2.86 2.85 0.30
N LEU A 30 -1.94 3.12 1.23
CA LEU A 30 -2.19 3.04 2.67
C LEU A 30 -3.26 4.06 3.10
N LEU A 31 -3.20 5.30 2.60
CA LEU A 31 -4.20 6.33 2.87
C LEU A 31 -5.58 5.95 2.33
N ASP A 32 -5.64 5.38 1.13
CA ASP A 32 -6.92 4.90 0.55
C ASP A 32 -7.55 3.83 1.44
N LYS A 33 -6.75 2.86 1.91
CA LYS A 33 -7.20 1.81 2.83
C LYS A 33 -7.61 2.36 4.19
N ALA A 34 -6.88 3.32 4.73
CA ALA A 34 -7.22 3.97 6.00
C ALA A 34 -8.57 4.69 5.92
N ARG A 35 -8.78 5.49 4.85
CA ARG A 35 -10.05 6.19 4.59
C ARG A 35 -11.20 5.21 4.39
N ALA A 36 -10.99 4.15 3.60
CA ALA A 36 -11.99 3.12 3.37
C ALA A 36 -12.32 2.33 4.64
N SER A 37 -11.33 2.06 5.49
CA SER A 37 -11.53 1.40 6.79
C SER A 37 -12.42 2.24 7.71
N LEU A 38 -12.17 3.54 7.82
CA LEU A 38 -13.01 4.46 8.61
C LEU A 38 -14.44 4.57 8.05
N ALA A 39 -14.60 4.48 6.73
CA ALA A 39 -15.91 4.55 6.07
C ALA A 39 -16.67 3.21 6.04
N GLY A 40 -16.09 2.11 6.54
CA GLY A 40 -16.69 0.77 6.42
C GLY A 40 -16.75 0.23 4.98
N LYS A 41 -15.86 0.73 4.11
CA LYS A 41 -15.79 0.43 2.67
C LYS A 41 -14.48 -0.24 2.26
N LEU A 42 -13.83 -0.93 3.19
CA LEU A 42 -12.52 -1.56 2.97
C LEU A 42 -12.58 -2.75 2.00
N GLY A 43 -13.72 -3.43 1.88
CA GLY A 43 -13.84 -4.63 1.06
C GLY A 43 -13.01 -5.79 1.61
N GLU A 44 -12.33 -6.52 0.72
CA GLU A 44 -11.46 -7.64 1.07
C GLU A 44 -10.04 -7.22 1.48
N PHE A 45 -9.72 -5.93 1.37
CA PHE A 45 -8.42 -5.43 1.81
C PHE A 45 -8.28 -5.49 3.34
N VAL A 46 -7.05 -5.61 3.80
CA VAL A 46 -6.72 -5.62 5.24
C VAL A 46 -5.93 -4.37 5.60
N PHE A 47 -6.31 -3.69 6.67
CA PHE A 47 -5.59 -2.54 7.22
C PHE A 47 -5.50 -2.65 8.76
N PRO A 48 -4.31 -2.52 9.38
CA PRO A 48 -2.99 -2.51 8.76
C PRO A 48 -2.55 -3.93 8.33
N CYS A 49 -2.18 -4.12 7.06
CA CYS A 49 -1.59 -5.39 6.59
C CYS A 49 -0.06 -5.43 6.81
N PRO A 50 0.61 -6.58 6.60
CA PRO A 50 2.07 -6.68 6.76
C PRO A 50 2.89 -5.67 5.95
N LEU A 51 2.39 -5.21 4.80
CA LEU A 51 3.07 -4.18 4.00
C LEU A 51 2.89 -2.78 4.61
N ASP A 52 1.70 -2.46 5.15
CA ASP A 52 1.46 -1.20 5.87
C ASP A 52 2.34 -1.13 7.13
N GLN A 53 2.51 -2.26 7.83
CA GLN A 53 3.37 -2.34 9.02
C GLN A 53 4.83 -1.98 8.71
N ARG A 54 5.33 -2.26 7.50
CA ARG A 54 6.68 -1.83 7.06
C ARG A 54 6.79 -0.32 6.91
N PHE A 55 5.71 0.35 6.47
CA PHE A 55 5.65 1.81 6.45
C PHE A 55 5.69 2.36 7.88
N PHE A 56 4.82 1.88 8.77
CA PHE A 56 4.76 2.31 10.17
C PHE A 56 6.10 2.08 10.91
N ALA A 57 6.76 0.95 10.68
CA ALA A 57 8.09 0.69 11.23
C ALA A 57 9.16 1.67 10.70
N PHE A 58 9.05 2.11 9.46
CA PHE A 58 9.99 3.07 8.87
C PHE A 58 9.79 4.48 9.40
N VAL A 59 8.54 4.94 9.53
CA VAL A 59 8.23 6.30 9.99
C VAL A 59 8.16 6.42 11.51
N GLY A 60 8.00 5.33 12.26
CA GLY A 60 8.10 5.33 13.73
C GLY A 60 6.82 5.75 14.47
N PHE A 61 5.66 5.70 13.83
CA PHE A 61 4.35 5.90 14.47
C PHE A 61 3.37 4.76 14.14
N THR A 62 2.27 4.66 14.90
CA THR A 62 1.30 3.56 14.79
C THR A 62 0.23 3.79 13.73
N ALA A 63 -0.46 2.72 13.32
CA ALA A 63 -1.63 2.82 12.45
C ALA A 63 -2.76 3.66 13.08
N ASP A 64 -2.98 3.54 14.38
CA ASP A 64 -4.00 4.29 15.12
C ASP A 64 -3.73 5.80 15.10
N ALA A 65 -2.45 6.20 15.24
CA ALA A 65 -2.05 7.61 15.13
C ALA A 65 -2.37 8.17 13.74
N LEU A 66 -2.08 7.41 12.68
CA LEU A 66 -2.43 7.81 11.32
C LEU A 66 -3.95 7.85 11.10
N LEU A 67 -4.70 6.89 11.61
CA LEU A 67 -6.17 6.85 11.49
C LEU A 67 -6.83 8.07 12.13
N ALA A 68 -6.36 8.50 13.30
CA ALA A 68 -6.88 9.70 13.96
C ALA A 68 -6.78 10.95 13.07
N GLU A 69 -5.67 11.07 12.33
CA GLU A 69 -5.42 12.22 11.46
C GLU A 69 -6.20 12.11 10.14
N VAL A 70 -6.33 10.91 9.58
CA VAL A 70 -7.19 10.66 8.42
C VAL A 70 -8.65 10.98 8.75
N ALA A 71 -9.13 10.64 9.96
CA ALA A 71 -10.48 10.93 10.41
C ALA A 71 -10.79 12.44 10.49
N SER A 72 -9.76 13.29 10.60
CA SER A 72 -9.92 14.75 10.56
C SER A 72 -10.17 15.32 9.16
N GLY A 73 -10.19 14.48 8.12
CA GLY A 73 -10.54 14.87 6.75
C GLY A 73 -9.38 15.44 5.93
N ARG A 74 -8.13 15.20 6.36
CA ARG A 74 -6.93 15.70 5.66
C ARG A 74 -6.77 15.14 4.26
N SER A 75 -6.40 16.03 3.34
CA SER A 75 -5.94 15.71 2.00
C SER A 75 -4.62 14.93 2.02
N ASP A 76 -4.23 14.36 0.88
CA ASP A 76 -2.95 13.66 0.75
C ASP A 76 -1.76 14.55 1.08
N THR A 77 -1.77 15.80 0.63
CA THR A 77 -0.66 16.74 0.90
C THR A 77 -0.57 17.09 2.38
N GLU A 78 -1.71 17.28 3.06
CA GLU A 78 -1.75 17.51 4.50
C GLU A 78 -1.32 16.27 5.29
N MET A 79 -1.73 15.08 4.85
CA MET A 79 -1.25 13.82 5.43
C MET A 79 0.25 13.65 5.24
N LEU A 80 0.80 13.95 4.07
CA LEU A 80 2.24 13.92 3.83
C LEU A 80 3.00 14.87 4.77
N ALA A 81 2.52 16.11 4.91
CA ALA A 81 3.12 17.08 5.83
C ALA A 81 3.12 16.56 7.28
N TRP A 82 2.02 15.96 7.72
CA TRP A 82 1.92 15.36 9.05
C TRP A 82 2.86 14.16 9.21
N VAL A 83 2.93 13.26 8.23
CA VAL A 83 3.84 12.10 8.24
C VAL A 83 5.28 12.57 8.41
N LEU A 84 5.72 13.57 7.64
CA LEU A 84 7.07 14.10 7.72
C LEU A 84 7.36 14.77 9.08
N ALA A 85 6.38 15.50 9.63
CA ALA A 85 6.51 16.18 10.92
C ALA A 85 6.54 15.21 12.13
N ASN A 86 5.91 14.04 12.01
CA ASN A 86 5.78 13.07 13.10
C ASN A 86 6.70 11.84 12.93
N ALA A 87 7.46 11.77 11.85
CA ALA A 87 8.40 10.68 11.64
C ALA A 87 9.51 10.72 12.72
N SER A 88 9.75 9.58 13.36
CA SER A 88 10.76 9.42 14.41
C SER A 88 11.61 8.16 14.17
N PRO A 89 12.90 8.30 13.82
CA PRO A 89 13.59 9.57 13.55
C PRO A 89 13.04 10.26 12.29
N SER A 90 13.27 11.58 12.19
CA SER A 90 12.94 12.33 10.98
C SER A 90 13.67 11.73 9.77
N ARG A 91 12.95 11.57 8.66
CA ARG A 91 13.47 10.92 7.45
C ARG A 91 13.95 11.93 6.43
N GLN A 92 15.20 11.79 6.01
CA GLN A 92 15.77 12.54 4.90
C GLN A 92 15.24 12.02 3.56
N SER A 93 15.24 12.87 2.54
CA SER A 93 14.73 12.51 1.20
C SER A 93 15.44 11.28 0.59
N TRP A 94 16.73 11.12 0.83
CA TRP A 94 17.50 9.96 0.38
C TRP A 94 17.14 8.68 1.14
N GLU A 95 16.80 8.76 2.44
CA GLU A 95 16.30 7.60 3.21
C GLU A 95 14.94 7.15 2.67
N ILE A 96 14.04 8.10 2.39
CA ILE A 96 12.72 7.82 1.82
C ILE A 96 12.86 7.17 0.45
N THR A 97 13.80 7.65 -0.37
CA THR A 97 14.09 7.08 -1.69
C THR A 97 14.63 5.65 -1.55
N ALA A 98 15.67 5.45 -0.74
CA ALA A 98 16.27 4.13 -0.53
C ALA A 98 15.27 3.13 0.05
N TRP A 99 14.45 3.54 1.01
CA TRP A 99 13.38 2.71 1.56
C TRP A 99 12.32 2.36 0.51
N SER A 100 11.95 3.33 -0.33
CA SER A 100 10.95 3.12 -1.38
C SER A 100 11.45 2.16 -2.47
N ASP A 101 12.72 2.28 -2.84
CA ASP A 101 13.36 1.38 -3.81
C ASP A 101 13.47 -0.03 -3.22
N TYR A 102 13.87 -0.16 -1.95
CA TYR A 102 13.86 -1.43 -1.21
C TYR A 102 12.46 -2.06 -1.18
N LEU A 103 11.42 -1.29 -0.84
CA LEU A 103 10.07 -1.81 -0.72
C LEU A 103 9.50 -2.26 -2.06
N THR A 104 9.83 -1.53 -3.14
CA THR A 104 9.44 -1.87 -4.50
C THR A 104 10.10 -3.18 -4.96
N ALA A 105 11.36 -3.40 -4.58
CA ALA A 105 12.12 -4.62 -4.89
C ALA A 105 11.84 -5.80 -3.95
N LEU A 106 10.94 -5.66 -2.98
CA LEU A 106 10.70 -6.68 -1.97
C LEU A 106 10.04 -7.92 -2.59
N SER A 107 10.75 -9.03 -2.57
CA SER A 107 10.29 -10.35 -3.03
C SER A 107 9.83 -11.23 -1.85
N PRO A 108 9.20 -12.38 -2.12
CA PRO A 108 9.01 -13.41 -1.11
C PRO A 108 10.36 -13.80 -0.49
N GLY A 109 10.34 -14.08 0.81
CA GLY A 109 11.53 -14.38 1.59
C GLY A 109 11.76 -15.87 1.76
N ASP A 110 11.17 -16.44 2.80
CA ASP A 110 11.30 -17.88 3.09
C ASP A 110 10.46 -18.77 2.15
N VAL A 111 10.71 -20.08 2.25
CA VAL A 111 10.03 -21.13 1.47
C VAL A 111 8.51 -21.05 1.57
N LYS A 112 7.96 -20.75 2.75
CA LYS A 112 6.51 -20.66 2.95
C LYS A 112 5.94 -19.47 2.17
N ARG A 113 6.60 -18.31 2.23
CA ARG A 113 6.18 -17.12 1.48
C ARG A 113 6.32 -17.32 -0.03
N HIS A 114 7.35 -18.04 -0.48
CA HIS A 114 7.48 -18.42 -1.89
C HIS A 114 6.34 -19.33 -2.35
N ALA A 115 5.95 -20.34 -1.57
CA ALA A 115 4.83 -21.22 -1.90
C ALA A 115 3.51 -20.44 -2.04
N MET A 116 3.19 -19.57 -1.07
CA MET A 116 2.00 -18.72 -1.14
C MET A 116 2.04 -17.76 -2.34
N PHE A 117 3.21 -17.22 -2.67
CA PHE A 117 3.37 -16.31 -3.79
C PHE A 117 3.15 -17.01 -5.14
N ALA A 118 3.71 -18.23 -5.29
CA ALA A 118 3.49 -19.07 -6.46
C ALA A 118 2.01 -19.45 -6.62
N GLU A 119 1.32 -19.80 -5.53
CA GLU A 119 -0.12 -20.08 -5.54
C GLU A 119 -0.94 -18.87 -6.02
N HIS A 120 -0.62 -17.67 -5.53
CA HIS A 120 -1.29 -16.46 -6.01
C HIS A 120 -1.07 -16.23 -7.52
N ILE A 121 0.17 -16.40 -8.02
CA ILE A 121 0.44 -16.25 -9.46
C ILE A 121 -0.32 -17.30 -10.26
N GLN A 122 -0.34 -18.55 -9.80
CA GLN A 122 -1.07 -19.64 -10.47
C GLN A 122 -2.56 -19.33 -10.63
N ASN A 123 -3.17 -18.66 -9.65
CA ASN A 123 -4.59 -18.29 -9.67
C ASN A 123 -4.88 -17.02 -10.47
N LEU A 124 -3.96 -16.05 -10.47
CA LEU A 124 -4.16 -14.74 -11.10
C LEU A 124 -3.71 -14.69 -12.56
N GLY A 125 -2.63 -15.39 -12.91
CA GLY A 125 -1.97 -15.30 -14.20
C GLY A 125 -0.81 -16.28 -14.32
N PRO A 126 -1.07 -17.59 -14.53
CA PRO A 126 -0.04 -18.63 -14.48
C PRO A 126 1.04 -18.51 -15.55
N GLY A 127 0.78 -17.80 -16.65
CA GLY A 127 1.76 -17.54 -17.71
C GLY A 127 2.63 -16.30 -17.49
N ARG A 128 2.48 -15.59 -16.36
CA ARG A 128 3.18 -14.34 -16.09
C ARG A 128 4.53 -14.60 -15.43
N GLU A 129 5.59 -14.53 -16.23
CA GLU A 129 6.98 -14.70 -15.79
C GLU A 129 7.60 -13.41 -15.21
N ASP A 130 6.93 -12.27 -15.36
CA ASP A 130 7.39 -10.96 -14.91
C ASP A 130 7.02 -10.61 -13.45
N ILE A 131 6.23 -11.46 -12.78
CA ILE A 131 5.75 -11.22 -11.41
C ILE A 131 6.75 -11.76 -10.40
N VAL A 132 7.61 -10.89 -9.87
CA VAL A 132 8.72 -11.29 -8.99
C VAL A 132 8.72 -10.58 -7.62
N THR A 133 8.05 -9.43 -7.51
CA THR A 133 7.92 -8.67 -6.25
C THR A 133 6.49 -8.69 -5.71
N TYR A 134 6.34 -8.33 -4.43
CA TYR A 134 5.02 -8.11 -3.85
C TYR A 134 4.24 -7.01 -4.56
N PHE A 135 4.91 -5.98 -5.10
CA PHE A 135 4.25 -4.91 -5.84
C PHE A 135 3.73 -5.41 -7.20
N ASP A 136 4.50 -6.24 -7.92
CA ASP A 136 4.01 -6.89 -9.15
C ASP A 136 2.75 -7.69 -8.89
N ARG A 137 2.79 -8.54 -7.84
CA ARG A 137 1.65 -9.37 -7.46
C ARG A 137 0.44 -8.52 -7.07
N LEU A 138 0.62 -7.45 -6.30
CA LEU A 138 -0.49 -6.57 -5.89
C LEU A 138 -1.13 -5.85 -7.07
N ASP A 139 -0.34 -5.33 -8.01
CA ASP A 139 -0.89 -4.70 -9.21
C ASP A 139 -1.63 -5.71 -10.10
N LEU A 140 -1.11 -6.94 -10.23
CA LEU A 140 -1.80 -8.02 -10.95
C LEU A 140 -3.11 -8.42 -10.27
N ASP A 141 -3.09 -8.58 -8.94
CA ASP A 141 -4.24 -8.94 -8.11
C ASP A 141 -5.35 -7.89 -8.20
N ASP A 142 -4.99 -6.61 -8.09
CA ASP A 142 -5.90 -5.48 -8.28
C ASP A 142 -6.47 -5.45 -9.71
N TYR A 143 -5.65 -5.72 -10.72
CA TYR A 143 -6.11 -5.75 -12.11
C TYR A 143 -7.11 -6.90 -12.34
N ALA A 144 -6.78 -8.12 -11.92
CA ALA A 144 -7.63 -9.30 -12.11
C ALA A 144 -8.94 -9.22 -11.31
N SER A 145 -8.86 -8.80 -10.04
CA SER A 145 -10.01 -8.74 -9.14
C SER A 145 -11.08 -7.72 -9.57
N TYR A 146 -10.68 -6.69 -10.33
CA TYR A 146 -11.58 -5.64 -10.79
C TYR A 146 -11.83 -5.67 -12.31
N GLY A 147 -11.81 -6.88 -12.89
CA GLY A 147 -12.31 -7.15 -14.24
C GLY A 147 -11.27 -7.08 -15.36
N GLY A 148 -9.99 -6.91 -15.02
CA GLY A 148 -8.88 -7.09 -15.94
C GLY A 148 -8.76 -8.53 -16.42
N LYS A 149 -8.43 -8.71 -17.69
CA LYS A 149 -8.14 -10.03 -18.27
C LYS A 149 -6.63 -10.18 -18.40
N GLY A 150 -6.07 -11.13 -17.66
CA GLY A 150 -4.64 -11.45 -17.64
C GLY A 150 -4.16 -12.17 -18.89
#